data_AF-A0A399QGH6-F1
#
_entry.id   AF-A0A399QGH6-F1
#
_cell.length_a   1.000
_cell.length_b   1.000
_cell.length_c   1.000
_cell.angle_alpha   90.00
_cell.angle_beta   90.00
_cell.angle_gamma   90.00
#
_symmetry.space_group_name_H-M   'P 1'
#
loop_
_entity.id
_entity.type
_entity.pdbx_description
1 polymer ?
#
loop_
_entity_poly.entity_id
_entity_poly.type
_entity_poly.pdbx_seq_one_letter_code
_entity_poly.pdbx_strand_id
1 'polypeptide(L)'
;GEPVGDDGVVLPPRVRDAARALRRELVDAGVGTRAHPWCRYALATAADRARVMAPEGPDWVVGVDLAGSWPGEASLPADTETEDRPGRRERVVVIPGAPTMVVLAAALHHLTTTSLELGLTADLGDPRYVLTPDHVELALTVTADPGE
;
A
#
# COMPACT_ATOMS: atom_id res chain seq x y z
N GLY A 1 9.16 -25.50 24.45
CA GLY A 1 9.42 -24.84 23.17
C GLY A 1 8.81 -23.48 23.27
N GLU A 2 9.63 -22.44 23.22
CA GLU A 2 9.12 -21.07 23.05
C GLU A 2 8.33 -21.00 21.75
N PRO A 3 7.21 -20.25 21.69
CA PRO A 3 6.53 -20.02 20.43
C PRO A 3 7.51 -19.28 19.53
N VAL A 4 7.88 -19.93 18.43
CA VAL A 4 8.48 -19.26 17.27
C VAL A 4 7.60 -18.06 16.99
N GLY A 5 8.21 -16.87 16.98
CA GLY A 5 7.51 -15.61 16.83
C GLY A 5 6.58 -15.66 15.63
N ASP A 6 5.53 -14.86 15.71
CA ASP A 6 4.57 -14.60 14.65
C ASP A 6 5.27 -13.88 13.46
N ASP A 7 6.26 -14.53 12.85
CA ASP A 7 7.07 -14.09 11.72
C ASP A 7 6.27 -14.08 10.40
N GLY A 8 4.98 -14.43 10.48
CA GLY A 8 4.12 -14.65 9.33
C GLY A 8 3.29 -13.44 8.91
N VAL A 9 3.19 -12.40 9.73
CA VAL A 9 2.33 -11.26 9.42
C VAL A 9 3.16 -10.11 8.84
N VAL A 10 3.15 -10.01 7.51
CA VAL A 10 3.93 -9.00 6.78
C VAL A 10 3.45 -7.56 7.02
N LEU A 11 2.26 -7.40 7.60
CA LEU A 11 1.67 -6.10 7.91
C LEU A 11 1.47 -5.95 9.43
N PRO A 12 2.30 -5.14 10.11
CA PRO A 12 2.18 -4.94 11.55
C PRO A 12 0.76 -4.48 11.94
N PRO A 13 0.15 -5.01 13.02
CA PRO A 13 -1.21 -4.63 13.44
C PRO A 13 -1.41 -3.11 13.57
N ARG A 14 -0.39 -2.41 14.09
CA ARG A 14 -0.38 -0.94 14.21
C ARG A 14 -0.65 -0.21 12.89
N VAL A 15 -0.19 -0.75 11.76
CA VAL A 15 -0.39 -0.15 10.43
C VAL A 15 -1.85 -0.29 10.01
N ARG A 16 -2.46 -1.46 10.25
CA ARG A 16 -3.89 -1.68 9.98
C ARG A 16 -4.77 -0.77 10.83
N ASP A 17 -4.41 -0.58 12.10
CA ASP A 17 -5.18 0.26 13.01
C ASP A 17 -5.06 1.74 12.65
N ALA A 18 -3.85 2.22 12.31
CA ALA A 18 -3.63 3.57 11.81
C ALA A 18 -4.42 3.84 10.51
N ALA A 19 -4.40 2.90 9.56
CA ALA A 19 -5.10 3.06 8.29
C ALA A 19 -6.64 3.09 8.48
N ARG A 20 -7.17 2.30 9.43
CA ARG A 20 -8.59 2.35 9.82
C ARG A 20 -8.95 3.63 10.55
N ALA A 21 -8.08 4.12 11.43
CA ALA A 21 -8.28 5.38 12.14
C ALA A 21 -8.36 6.54 11.14
N LEU A 22 -7.39 6.65 10.23
CA LEU A 22 -7.38 7.65 9.17
C LEU A 22 -8.68 7.63 8.34
N ARG A 23 -9.13 6.45 7.89
CA ARG A 23 -10.39 6.35 7.14
C ARG A 23 -11.60 6.80 7.96
N ARG A 24 -11.66 6.46 9.25
CA ARG A 24 -12.77 6.90 10.13
C ARG A 24 -12.76 8.41 10.29
N GLU A 25 -11.62 9.01 10.60
CA GLU A 25 -11.47 10.45 10.76
C GLU A 25 -11.91 11.22 9.50
N LEU A 26 -11.53 10.73 8.31
CA LEU A 26 -11.98 11.30 7.04
C LEU A 26 -13.50 11.20 6.85
N VAL A 27 -14.09 10.04 7.14
CA VAL A 27 -15.55 9.84 7.03
C VAL A 27 -16.29 10.72 8.03
N ASP A 28 -15.81 10.82 9.27
CA ASP A 28 -16.39 11.65 10.33
C ASP A 28 -16.29 13.15 9.98
N ALA A 29 -15.25 13.55 9.25
CA ALA A 29 -15.09 14.89 8.67
C ALA A 29 -15.96 15.13 7.41
N GLY A 30 -16.81 14.17 7.01
CA GLY A 30 -17.69 14.29 5.85
C GLY A 30 -16.99 14.10 4.49
N VAL A 31 -15.77 13.58 4.49
CA VAL A 31 -14.97 13.38 3.27
C VAL A 31 -15.34 12.04 2.65
N GLY A 32 -15.77 12.06 1.39
CA GLY A 32 -16.05 10.85 0.63
C GLY A 32 -14.77 10.06 0.35
N THR A 33 -14.81 8.74 0.58
CA THR A 33 -13.71 7.80 0.28
C THR A 33 -14.18 6.75 -0.72
N ARG A 34 -13.31 6.31 -1.64
CA ARG A 34 -13.66 5.39 -2.74
C ARG A 34 -13.22 3.94 -2.51
N ALA A 35 -12.22 3.72 -1.68
CA ALA A 35 -11.59 2.41 -1.52
C ALA A 35 -11.32 2.06 -0.05
N HIS A 36 -10.92 0.81 0.16
CA HIS A 36 -10.31 0.39 1.42
C HIS A 36 -9.01 1.17 1.67
N PRO A 37 -8.66 1.40 2.93
CA PRO A 37 -7.38 2.04 3.25
C PRO A 37 -6.24 1.15 2.77
N TRP A 38 -5.12 1.75 2.44
CA TRP A 38 -3.93 1.05 1.95
C TRP A 38 -2.71 1.46 2.76
N CYS A 39 -1.63 0.69 2.63
CA CYS A 39 -0.33 1.06 3.16
C CYS A 39 0.81 0.68 2.21
N ARG A 40 1.97 1.27 2.44
CA ARG A 40 3.23 0.97 1.73
C ARG A 40 4.42 1.27 2.62
N TYR A 41 5.60 0.81 2.24
CA TYR A 41 6.84 1.27 2.84
C TYR A 41 7.12 2.72 2.47
N ALA A 42 7.54 3.53 3.43
CA ALA A 42 8.14 4.82 3.16
C ALA A 42 9.52 4.56 2.56
N LEU A 43 9.68 4.73 1.24
CA LEU A 43 10.95 4.49 0.53
C LEU A 43 11.41 5.71 -0.29
N ALA A 44 10.85 6.88 0.00
CA ALA A 44 11.04 8.10 -0.79
C ALA A 44 12.49 8.60 -0.71
N THR A 45 13.08 8.61 0.48
CA THR A 45 14.44 9.12 0.69
C THR A 45 15.49 8.01 0.76
N ALA A 46 16.76 8.38 0.59
CA ALA A 46 17.87 7.44 0.79
C ALA A 46 17.94 6.96 2.26
N ALA A 47 17.56 7.82 3.21
CA ALA A 47 17.49 7.45 4.62
C ALA A 47 16.40 6.39 4.84
N ASP A 48 15.23 6.54 4.24
CA ASP A 48 14.15 5.57 4.38
C ASP A 48 14.54 4.22 3.75
N ARG A 49 15.17 4.24 2.58
CA ARG A 49 15.67 3.02 1.93
C ARG A 49 16.74 2.31 2.76
N ALA A 50 17.60 3.05 3.47
CA ALA A 50 18.59 2.45 4.35
C ALA A 50 17.94 1.70 5.53
N ARG A 51 16.76 2.16 6.00
CA ARG A 51 16.00 1.50 7.08
C ARG A 51 15.45 0.13 6.71
N VAL A 52 15.32 -0.19 5.42
CA VAL A 52 14.89 -1.53 4.97
C VAL A 52 15.80 -2.64 5.52
N MET A 53 17.10 -2.36 5.64
CA MET A 53 18.08 -3.32 6.16
C MET A 53 18.32 -3.17 7.67
N ALA A 54 17.64 -2.24 8.33
CA ALA A 54 17.75 -2.03 9.77
C ALA A 54 16.86 -3.03 10.54
N PRO A 55 17.23 -3.44 11.75
CA PRO A 55 16.41 -4.33 12.58
C PRO A 55 14.99 -3.81 12.84
N GLU A 56 14.83 -2.49 12.91
CA GLU A 56 13.54 -1.83 13.13
C GLU A 56 12.66 -1.85 11.87
N GLY A 57 13.26 -2.08 10.71
CA GLY A 57 12.61 -2.02 9.40
C GLY A 57 12.30 -0.59 8.93
N PRO A 58 11.71 -0.46 7.74
CA PRO A 58 11.28 0.83 7.20
C PRO A 58 10.01 1.35 7.90
N ASP A 59 9.81 2.66 7.83
CA ASP A 59 8.53 3.25 8.23
C ASP A 59 7.43 2.91 7.22
N TRP A 60 6.17 3.10 7.64
CA TRP A 60 4.99 2.83 6.84
C TRP A 60 4.24 4.13 6.54
N VAL A 61 3.78 4.26 5.31
CA VAL A 61 2.77 5.23 4.92
C VAL A 61 1.43 4.51 4.86
N VAL A 62 0.41 5.11 5.48
CA VAL A 62 -0.99 4.70 5.32
C VAL A 62 -1.72 5.75 4.50
N GLY A 63 -2.67 5.32 3.67
CA GLY A 63 -3.43 6.23 2.83
C GLY A 63 -4.85 5.75 2.58
N VAL A 64 -5.68 6.67 2.12
CA VAL A 64 -7.09 6.41 1.78
C VAL A 64 -7.39 7.15 0.47
N ASP A 65 -7.93 6.41 -0.49
CA ASP A 65 -8.29 7.01 -1.79
C ASP A 65 -9.60 7.80 -1.64
N LEU A 66 -9.54 9.10 -1.94
CA LEU A 66 -10.67 10.02 -1.85
C LEU A 66 -11.65 9.84 -3.03
N ALA A 67 -12.92 10.14 -2.79
CA ALA A 67 -13.96 10.07 -3.82
C ALA A 67 -13.94 11.22 -4.82
N GLY A 68 -13.14 12.24 -4.55
CA GLY A 68 -12.91 13.41 -5.39
C GLY A 68 -11.71 14.17 -4.84
N SER A 69 -11.44 15.35 -5.40
CA SER A 69 -10.41 16.25 -4.87
C SER A 69 -10.73 16.64 -3.42
N TRP A 70 -9.69 16.82 -2.62
CA TRP A 70 -9.84 17.34 -1.28
C TRP A 70 -10.52 18.71 -1.32
N PRO A 71 -11.60 18.94 -0.54
CA PRO A 71 -12.33 20.20 -0.60
C PRO A 71 -11.57 21.39 0.02
N GLY A 72 -10.43 21.17 0.68
CA GLY A 72 -9.60 22.22 1.28
C GLY A 72 -10.17 22.85 2.56
N GLU A 73 -11.48 22.76 2.77
CA GLU A 73 -12.19 23.35 3.92
C GLU A 73 -12.19 22.46 5.16
N ALA A 74 -12.02 21.15 4.99
CA ALA A 74 -11.84 20.23 6.11
C ALA A 74 -10.39 20.32 6.62
N SER A 75 -10.19 20.28 7.94
CA SER A 75 -8.86 20.09 8.50
C SER A 75 -8.42 18.65 8.28
N LEU A 76 -7.20 18.45 7.78
CA LEU A 76 -6.57 17.14 7.82
C LEU A 76 -6.17 16.82 9.27
N PRO A 77 -6.14 15.53 9.64
CA PRO A 77 -5.46 15.11 10.86
C PRO A 77 -4.00 15.58 10.84
N ALA A 78 -3.40 15.79 12.02
CA ALA A 78 -1.98 16.10 12.12
C ALA A 78 -1.14 15.03 11.40
N ASP A 79 -0.05 15.46 10.77
CA ASP A 79 0.87 14.58 10.02
C ASP A 79 0.24 13.85 8.82
N THR A 80 -0.88 14.36 8.29
CA THR A 80 -1.51 13.85 7.05
C THR A 80 -1.34 14.86 5.92
N GLU A 81 -0.99 14.36 4.73
CA GLU A 81 -0.85 15.14 3.51
C GLU A 81 -1.74 14.58 2.40
N THR A 82 -2.20 15.44 1.50
CA THR A 82 -2.90 15.03 0.28
C THR A 82 -1.89 14.87 -0.86
N GLU A 83 -1.94 13.73 -1.54
CA GLU A 83 -1.11 13.45 -2.71
C GLU A 83 -2.01 13.26 -3.95
N ASP A 84 -1.84 14.12 -4.95
CA ASP A 84 -2.52 13.94 -6.24
C ASP A 84 -1.74 12.91 -7.09
N ARG A 85 -2.43 11.85 -7.51
CA ARG A 85 -1.89 10.79 -8.39
C ARG A 85 -2.67 10.66 -9.70
N PRO A 86 -2.68 11.70 -10.57
CA PRO A 86 -3.46 11.67 -11.80
C PRO A 86 -2.95 10.58 -12.75
N GLY A 87 -3.86 9.82 -13.35
CA GLY A 87 -3.54 8.83 -14.37
C GLY A 87 -2.78 7.59 -13.87
N ARG A 88 -2.66 7.40 -12.55
CA ARG A 88 -2.04 6.20 -11.97
C ARG A 88 -2.81 4.95 -12.38
N ARG A 89 -2.11 4.03 -13.03
CA ARG A 89 -2.62 2.69 -13.38
C ARG A 89 -1.95 1.68 -12.48
N GLU A 90 -2.74 0.75 -11.95
CA GLU A 90 -2.23 -0.33 -11.13
C GLU A 90 -2.68 -1.67 -11.66
N ARG A 91 -1.86 -2.68 -11.39
CA ARG A 91 -2.28 -4.08 -11.44
C ARG A 91 -2.32 -4.64 -10.03
N VAL A 92 -3.37 -5.39 -9.77
CA VAL A 92 -3.72 -5.86 -8.43
C VAL A 92 -3.84 -7.37 -8.44
N VAL A 93 -3.35 -8.01 -7.38
CA VAL A 93 -3.59 -9.41 -7.08
C VAL A 93 -4.16 -9.52 -5.67
N VAL A 94 -5.20 -10.34 -5.52
CA VAL A 94 -5.87 -10.59 -4.25
C VAL A 94 -5.18 -11.74 -3.52
N ILE A 95 -4.79 -11.50 -2.28
CA ILE A 95 -4.13 -12.48 -1.41
C ILE A 95 -5.08 -12.78 -0.24
N PRO A 96 -5.74 -13.95 -0.22
CA PRO A 96 -6.68 -14.29 0.83
C PRO A 96 -5.99 -14.50 2.18
N GLY A 97 -6.62 -14.05 3.27
CA GLY A 97 -6.12 -14.24 4.62
C GLY A 97 -4.88 -13.41 4.96
N ALA A 98 -4.08 -13.91 5.92
CA ALA A 98 -2.85 -13.26 6.34
C ALA A 98 -1.71 -13.60 5.37
N PRO A 99 -1.12 -12.62 4.67
CA PRO A 99 -0.06 -12.90 3.71
C PRO A 99 1.23 -13.29 4.43
N THR A 100 1.79 -14.44 4.05
CA THR A 100 3.18 -14.81 4.42
C THR A 100 4.16 -14.24 3.40
N MET A 101 5.44 -14.18 3.74
CA MET A 101 6.49 -13.72 2.81
C MET A 101 6.54 -14.55 1.51
N VAL A 102 6.32 -15.87 1.59
CA VAL A 102 6.30 -16.74 0.41
C VAL A 102 5.12 -16.41 -0.51
N VAL A 103 3.94 -16.18 0.08
CA VAL A 103 2.74 -15.82 -0.68
C VAL A 103 2.90 -14.44 -1.34
N LEU A 104 3.50 -13.47 -0.64
CA LEU A 104 3.80 -12.16 -1.23
C LEU A 104 4.82 -12.25 -2.37
N ALA A 105 5.88 -13.04 -2.21
CA ALA A 105 6.86 -13.22 -3.27
C ALA A 105 6.22 -13.83 -4.53
N ALA A 106 5.36 -14.83 -4.36
CA ALA A 106 4.60 -15.42 -5.47
C ALA A 106 3.65 -14.41 -6.13
N ALA A 107 2.96 -13.60 -5.33
CA ALA A 107 2.06 -12.55 -5.80
C ALA A 107 2.81 -11.45 -6.60
N LEU A 108 3.95 -10.99 -6.10
CA LEU A 108 4.84 -10.04 -6.80
C LEU A 108 5.38 -10.63 -8.10
N HIS A 109 5.81 -11.88 -8.08
CA HIS A 109 6.27 -12.57 -9.28
C HIS A 109 5.14 -12.67 -10.33
N HIS A 110 3.93 -13.05 -9.90
CA HIS A 110 2.78 -13.12 -10.80
C HIS A 110 2.45 -11.75 -11.42
N LEU A 111 2.42 -10.69 -10.61
CA LEU A 111 2.16 -9.34 -11.11
C LEU A 111 3.22 -8.87 -12.10
N THR A 112 4.50 -9.11 -11.83
CA THR A 112 5.59 -8.67 -12.71
C THR A 112 5.59 -9.45 -14.02
N THR A 113 5.49 -10.78 -13.97
CA THR A 113 5.41 -11.63 -15.17
C THR A 113 4.23 -11.26 -16.06
N THR A 114 3.03 -11.17 -15.49
CA THR A 114 1.83 -10.85 -16.28
C THR A 114 1.80 -9.41 -16.77
N SER A 115 2.48 -8.48 -16.10
CA SER A 115 2.65 -7.11 -16.61
C SER A 115 3.53 -7.11 -17.85
N LEU A 116 4.65 -7.83 -17.82
CA LEU A 116 5.56 -7.96 -18.94
C LEU A 116 4.88 -8.60 -20.17
N GLU A 117 4.07 -9.65 -19.95
CA GLU A 117 3.28 -10.30 -21.02
C GLU A 117 2.29 -9.35 -21.71
N LEU A 118 1.89 -8.26 -21.05
CA LEU A 118 1.01 -7.23 -21.61
C LEU A 118 1.75 -6.00 -22.15
N GLY A 119 3.09 -6.04 -22.23
CA GLY A 119 3.89 -4.88 -22.65
C GLY A 119 3.86 -3.73 -21.63
N LEU A 120 3.72 -4.07 -20.34
CA LEU A 120 3.71 -3.10 -19.24
C LEU A 120 4.96 -3.25 -18.38
N THR A 121 5.49 -2.12 -17.92
CA THR A 121 6.53 -2.08 -16.89
C THR A 121 5.88 -1.91 -15.52
N ALA A 122 6.16 -2.83 -14.60
CA ALA A 122 5.70 -2.74 -13.21
C ALA A 122 6.74 -2.03 -12.33
N ASP A 123 6.28 -1.05 -11.55
CA ASP A 123 7.11 -0.33 -10.58
C ASP A 123 7.11 -1.07 -9.24
N LEU A 124 8.27 -1.64 -8.91
CA LEU A 124 8.52 -2.34 -7.65
C LEU A 124 8.95 -1.41 -6.51
N GLY A 125 9.19 -0.12 -6.79
CA GLY A 125 9.59 0.87 -5.80
C GLY A 125 8.42 1.37 -4.94
N ASP A 126 7.19 1.24 -5.43
CA ASP A 126 5.98 1.76 -4.77
C ASP A 126 4.83 0.74 -4.68
N PRO A 127 5.04 -0.50 -4.18
CA PRO A 127 3.95 -1.44 -3.97
C PRO A 127 2.99 -0.94 -2.89
N ARG A 128 1.69 -1.01 -3.16
CA ARG A 128 0.64 -0.76 -2.15
C ARG A 128 0.00 -2.07 -1.70
N TYR A 129 -0.35 -2.11 -0.44
CA TYR A 129 -1.15 -3.18 0.18
C TYR A 129 -2.50 -2.58 0.58
N VAL A 130 -3.55 -2.92 -0.16
CA VAL A 130 -4.93 -2.54 0.17
C VAL A 130 -5.44 -3.44 1.27
N LEU A 131 -5.97 -2.84 2.33
CA LEU A 131 -6.29 -3.51 3.58
C LEU A 131 -7.79 -3.78 3.67
N THR A 132 -8.19 -5.01 3.36
CA THR A 132 -9.57 -5.47 3.53
C THR A 132 -9.71 -6.30 4.82
N PRO A 133 -10.95 -6.58 5.27
CA PRO A 133 -11.18 -7.38 6.47
C PRO A 133 -10.67 -8.83 6.35
N ASP A 134 -10.74 -9.40 5.15
CA ASP A 134 -10.60 -10.83 4.87
C ASP A 134 -9.43 -11.17 3.95
N HIS A 135 -8.84 -10.18 3.27
CA HIS A 135 -7.71 -10.36 2.37
C HIS A 135 -6.78 -9.14 2.36
N VAL A 136 -5.71 -9.22 1.58
CA VAL A 136 -4.87 -8.08 1.22
C VAL A 136 -4.81 -8.04 -0.30
N GLU A 137 -5.00 -6.87 -0.88
CA GLU A 137 -4.71 -6.68 -2.30
C GLU A 137 -3.31 -6.10 -2.44
N LEU A 138 -2.44 -6.79 -3.16
CA LEU A 138 -1.14 -6.26 -3.52
C LEU A 138 -1.28 -5.56 -4.88
N ALA A 139 -0.95 -4.27 -4.91
CA ALA A 139 -1.05 -3.43 -6.10
C ALA A 139 0.33 -2.88 -6.50
N LEU A 140 0.69 -3.01 -7.78
CA LEU A 140 1.86 -2.38 -8.37
C LEU A 140 1.43 -1.32 -9.37
N THR A 141 2.07 -0.16 -9.32
CA THR A 141 1.93 0.84 -10.38
C THR A 141 2.48 0.25 -11.68
N VAL A 142 1.80 0.48 -12.79
CA VAL A 142 2.26 0.05 -14.12
C VAL A 142 2.25 1.21 -15.11
N THR A 143 3.23 1.21 -15.99
CA THR A 143 3.29 2.12 -17.15
C THR A 143 3.30 1.31 -18.43
N ALA A 144 2.70 1.85 -19.50
CA ALA A 144 2.95 1.31 -20.82
C ALA A 144 4.45 1.44 -21.11
N ASP A 145 5.04 0.43 -21.73
CA ASP A 145 6.39 0.55 -22.24
C ASP A 145 6.40 1.67 -23.30
N PRO A 146 7.27 2.69 -23.22
CA PRO A 146 7.34 3.76 -24.23
C PRO A 146 7.80 3.30 -25.63
N GLY A 147 7.81 2.01 -25.94
CA GLY A 147 8.34 1.45 -27.19
C GLY A 147 7.39 0.48 -27.91
N GLU A 148 6.46 1.04 -28.69
CA GLU A 148 6.41 0.90 -30.16
C GLU A 148 6.03 2.25 -30.79
#